data_AF-A0A2U2Z9K6-F1
#
_entry.id   AF-A0A2U2Z9K6-F1
#
_cell.length_a   1.000
_cell.length_b   1.000
_cell.length_c   1.000
_cell.angle_alpha   90.00
_cell.angle_beta   90.00
_cell.angle_gamma   90.00
#
_symmetry.space_group_name_H-M   'P 1'
#
loop_
_entity.id
_entity.type
_entity.pdbx_description
1 polymer ?
#
loop_
_entity_poly.entity_id
_entity_poly.type
_entity_poly.pdbx_seq_one_letter_code
_entity_poly.pdbx_strand_id
1 'polypeptide(L)'
;MVDDLLLVRARELWVELADTPVEFCPSGGARVVVAPRSRLSPPSWTGIVRIGDAAIVTAPSVRAAEMVDDAARKMTHTELVDIARLRAVLPVLDVLGPASLFYLGRDGFLPAHEGTGVEQLPIGDGGLAALLSG
;
A
#
# COMPACT_ATOMS: atom_id res chain seq x y z
N MET A 1 -21.13 -10.53 -6.08
CA MET A 1 -21.53 -9.40 -6.97
C MET A 1 -21.18 -8.04 -6.40
N VAL A 2 -21.73 -7.62 -5.25
CA VAL A 2 -21.36 -6.31 -4.66
C VAL A 2 -19.91 -6.29 -4.17
N ASP A 3 -19.47 -7.38 -3.53
CA ASP A 3 -18.08 -7.52 -3.07
C ASP A 3 -17.08 -7.54 -4.23
N ASP A 4 -17.44 -8.16 -5.35
CA ASP A 4 -16.60 -8.19 -6.56
C ASP A 4 -16.43 -6.80 -7.16
N LEU A 5 -17.52 -6.01 -7.23
CA LEU A 5 -17.48 -4.62 -7.67
C LEU A 5 -16.67 -3.73 -6.73
N LEU A 6 -16.77 -3.96 -5.42
CA LEU A 6 -15.98 -3.25 -4.43
C LEU A 6 -14.48 -3.55 -4.58
N LEU A 7 -14.11 -4.81 -4.79
CA LEU A 7 -12.72 -5.20 -5.02
C LEU A 7 -12.16 -4.61 -6.31
N VAL A 8 -12.94 -4.59 -7.39
CA VAL A 8 -12.55 -3.95 -8.65
C VAL A 8 -12.27 -2.46 -8.42
N ARG A 9 -13.21 -1.74 -7.79
CA ARG A 9 -13.04 -0.31 -7.53
C ARG A 9 -11.87 0.00 -6.59
N ALA A 10 -11.65 -0.83 -5.57
CA ALA A 10 -10.50 -0.71 -4.70
C ALA A 10 -9.18 -0.90 -5.48
N ARG A 11 -9.11 -1.89 -6.37
CA ARG A 11 -7.94 -2.14 -7.22
C ARG A 11 -7.67 -0.95 -8.15
N GLU A 12 -8.71 -0.37 -8.78
CA GLU A 12 -8.59 0.82 -9.64
C GLU A 12 -7.98 2.01 -8.90
N LEU A 13 -8.43 2.31 -7.69
CA LEU A 13 -7.90 3.40 -6.86
C LEU A 13 -6.40 3.20 -6.56
N TRP A 14 -5.99 1.99 -6.21
CA TRP A 14 -4.60 1.70 -5.90
C TRP A 14 -3.70 1.71 -7.15
N VAL A 15 -4.22 1.35 -8.32
CA VAL A 15 -3.52 1.49 -9.60
C VAL A 15 -3.26 2.97 -9.91
N GLU A 16 -4.23 3.87 -9.70
CA GLU A 16 -4.04 5.31 -9.89
C GLU A 16 -2.89 5.86 -9.04
N LEU A 17 -2.79 5.41 -7.79
CA LEU A 17 -1.74 5.83 -6.86
C LEU A 17 -0.35 5.25 -7.18
N ALA A 18 -0.26 4.21 -8.03
CA ALA A 18 1.03 3.68 -8.44
C ALA A 18 1.82 4.66 -9.33
N ASP A 19 1.15 5.63 -9.97
CA ASP A 19 1.73 6.67 -10.84
C ASP A 19 2.56 6.10 -12.01
N THR A 20 2.29 4.84 -12.39
CA THR A 20 2.90 4.11 -13.51
C THR A 20 1.92 3.05 -14.02
N PRO A 21 1.99 2.60 -15.29
CA PRO A 21 1.15 1.51 -15.77
C PRO A 21 1.37 0.21 -14.98
N VAL A 22 0.36 -0.21 -14.23
CA VAL A 22 0.33 -1.47 -13.48
C VAL A 22 -1.11 -1.93 -13.33
N GLU A 23 -1.31 -3.24 -13.27
CA GLU A 23 -2.61 -3.85 -13.02
C GLU A 23 -2.48 -4.97 -12.00
N PHE A 24 -3.54 -5.18 -11.23
CA PHE A 24 -3.66 -6.38 -10.40
C PHE A 24 -3.88 -7.59 -11.31
N CYS A 25 -3.10 -8.65 -11.12
CA CYS A 25 -3.24 -9.86 -11.92
C CYS A 25 -4.62 -10.51 -11.70
N PRO A 26 -5.42 -10.75 -12.76
CA PRO A 26 -6.76 -11.34 -12.61
C PRO A 26 -6.75 -12.73 -11.97
N SER A 27 -5.67 -13.51 -12.17
CA SER A 27 -5.48 -14.84 -11.59
C SER A 27 -4.86 -14.82 -10.18
N GLY A 28 -4.75 -13.64 -9.55
CA GLY A 28 -4.07 -13.45 -8.28
C GLY A 28 -2.54 -13.36 -8.40
N GLY A 29 -1.88 -13.20 -7.26
CA GLY A 29 -0.43 -13.01 -7.15
C GLY A 29 0.01 -11.55 -7.24
N ALA A 30 1.33 -11.34 -7.23
CA ALA A 30 1.94 -10.01 -7.17
C ALA A 30 2.41 -9.53 -8.54
N ARG A 31 2.15 -8.26 -8.83
CA ARG A 31 2.78 -7.54 -9.95
C ARG A 31 3.76 -6.50 -9.40
N VAL A 32 5.05 -6.69 -9.68
CA VAL A 32 6.10 -5.74 -9.26
C VAL A 32 6.43 -4.79 -10.41
N VAL A 33 6.49 -3.49 -10.12
CA VAL A 33 6.84 -2.43 -11.08
C VAL A 33 7.81 -1.41 -10.48
N VAL A 34 8.63 -0.81 -11.33
CA VAL A 34 9.47 0.32 -10.95
C VAL A 34 8.64 1.60 -11.03
N ALA A 35 8.46 2.25 -9.89
CA ALA A 35 7.63 3.44 -9.75
C ALA A 35 8.21 4.40 -8.69
N PRO A 36 9.32 5.11 -9.00
CA PRO A 36 9.98 6.00 -8.04
C PRO A 36 9.12 7.19 -7.58
N ARG A 37 8.05 7.51 -8.32
CA ARG A 37 7.08 8.56 -8.00
C ARG A 37 5.74 8.01 -7.50
N SER A 38 5.70 6.72 -7.16
CA SER A 38 4.51 6.09 -6.59
C SER A 38 4.03 6.87 -5.37
N ARG A 39 2.72 7.04 -5.27
CA ARG A 39 2.04 7.64 -4.13
C ARG A 39 1.56 6.58 -3.12
N LEU A 40 1.92 5.32 -3.32
CA LEU A 40 1.61 4.22 -2.39
C LEU A 40 2.43 4.25 -1.11
N SER A 41 3.64 4.81 -1.20
CA SER A 41 4.59 4.90 -0.10
C SER A 41 5.43 6.17 -0.25
N PRO A 42 6.13 6.62 0.81
CA PRO A 42 7.05 7.73 0.67
C PRO A 42 8.14 7.48 -0.38
N PRO A 43 8.80 8.53 -0.90
CA PRO A 43 9.91 8.37 -1.84
C PRO A 43 10.99 7.43 -1.31
N SER A 44 11.58 6.62 -2.20
CA SER A 44 12.60 5.63 -1.89
C SER A 44 12.14 4.40 -1.08
N TRP A 45 10.85 4.26 -0.79
CA TRP A 45 10.27 3.06 -0.18
C TRP A 45 9.68 2.12 -1.23
N THR A 46 9.65 0.83 -0.90
CA THR A 46 8.84 -0.16 -1.61
C THR A 46 7.45 -0.20 -1.00
N GLY A 47 6.40 0.04 -1.80
CA GLY A 47 5.00 -0.08 -1.40
C GLY A 47 4.43 -1.44 -1.81
N ILE A 48 3.72 -2.10 -0.91
CA ILE A 48 3.01 -3.36 -1.19
C ILE A 48 1.54 -3.16 -0.83
N VAL A 49 0.65 -3.38 -1.79
CA VAL A 49 -0.80 -3.36 -1.57
C VAL A 49 -1.40 -4.66 -2.06
N ARG A 50 -2.13 -5.35 -1.18
CA ARG A 50 -2.88 -6.55 -1.48
C ARG A 50 -4.38 -6.30 -1.37
N ILE A 51 -5.12 -6.64 -2.42
CA ILE A 51 -6.59 -6.56 -2.46
C ILE A 51 -7.13 -7.93 -2.88
N GLY A 52 -7.69 -8.67 -1.92
CA GLY A 52 -8.03 -10.08 -2.12
C GLY A 52 -6.78 -10.94 -2.31
N ASP A 53 -6.75 -11.74 -3.35
CA ASP A 53 -5.66 -12.65 -3.73
C ASP A 53 -4.59 -12.03 -4.63
N ALA A 54 -4.77 -10.77 -5.04
CA ALA A 54 -3.87 -10.05 -5.94
C ALA A 54 -3.15 -8.92 -5.21
N ALA A 55 -1.94 -8.61 -5.65
CA ALA A 55 -1.13 -7.53 -5.12
C ALA A 55 -0.43 -6.75 -6.23
N ILE A 56 -0.20 -5.46 -5.98
CA ILE A 56 0.75 -4.64 -6.73
C ILE A 56 1.87 -4.23 -5.78
N VAL A 57 3.09 -4.14 -6.32
CA VAL A 57 4.27 -3.72 -5.60
C VAL A 57 4.95 -2.64 -6.41
N THR A 58 5.18 -1.48 -5.79
CA THR A 58 5.96 -0.39 -6.37
C THR A 58 7.33 -0.36 -5.73
N ALA A 59 8.37 -0.36 -6.54
CA ALA A 59 9.75 -0.26 -6.08
C ALA A 59 10.41 1.03 -6.60
N PRO A 60 11.33 1.63 -5.83
CA PRO A 60 11.94 2.91 -6.20
C PRO A 60 13.01 2.79 -7.28
N SER A 61 13.47 1.57 -7.60
CA SER A 61 14.51 1.31 -8.60
C SER A 61 14.36 -0.06 -9.22
N VAL A 62 15.01 -0.28 -10.36
CA VAL A 62 15.07 -1.59 -11.05
C VAL A 62 15.60 -2.67 -10.12
N ARG A 63 16.73 -2.41 -9.43
CA ARG A 63 17.32 -3.36 -8.49
C ARG A 63 16.37 -3.75 -7.35
N ALA A 64 15.66 -2.77 -6.79
CA ALA A 64 14.69 -3.05 -5.73
C ALA A 64 13.50 -3.85 -6.27
N ALA A 65 13.03 -3.56 -7.49
CA ALA A 65 11.98 -4.33 -8.15
C ALA A 65 12.41 -5.79 -8.38
N GLU A 66 13.61 -6.01 -8.91
CA GLU A 66 14.15 -7.36 -9.16
C GLU A 66 14.22 -8.18 -7.87
N MET A 67 14.76 -7.61 -6.79
CA MET A 67 14.85 -8.30 -5.50
C MET A 67 13.48 -8.68 -4.94
N VAL A 68 12.49 -7.78 -5.05
CA VAL A 68 11.14 -8.04 -4.54
C VAL A 68 10.37 -8.98 -5.45
N ASP A 69 10.57 -8.94 -6.76
CA ASP A 69 9.97 -9.88 -7.72
C ASP A 69 10.48 -11.32 -7.46
N ASP A 70 11.78 -11.48 -7.25
CA ASP A 70 12.40 -12.76 -6.90
C ASP A 70 11.85 -13.36 -5.60
N ALA A 71 11.59 -12.51 -4.60
CA ALA A 71 10.95 -12.91 -3.35
C ALA A 71 9.47 -13.25 -3.57
N ALA A 72 8.72 -12.37 -4.25
CA ALA A 72 7.28 -12.52 -4.46
C ALA A 72 6.91 -13.79 -5.24
N ARG A 73 7.75 -14.23 -6.19
CA ARG A 73 7.56 -15.49 -6.94
C ARG A 73 7.56 -16.74 -6.07
N LYS A 74 8.15 -16.67 -4.87
CA LYS A 74 8.29 -17.80 -3.93
C LYS A 74 7.30 -17.71 -2.76
N MET A 75 6.48 -16.67 -2.73
CA MET A 75 5.59 -16.35 -1.63
C MET A 75 4.14 -16.44 -2.09
N THR A 76 3.26 -16.85 -1.18
CA THR A 76 1.82 -16.68 -1.34
C THR A 76 1.43 -15.21 -1.17
N HIS A 77 0.24 -14.85 -1.64
CA HIS A 77 -0.26 -13.47 -1.52
C HIS A 77 -0.40 -13.02 -0.06
N THR A 78 -0.67 -13.93 0.88
CA THR A 78 -0.74 -13.63 2.32
C THR A 78 0.64 -13.40 2.92
N GLU A 79 1.64 -14.20 2.54
CA GLU A 79 3.02 -14.02 3.01
C GLU A 79 3.65 -12.71 2.52
N LEU A 80 3.24 -12.21 1.35
CA LEU A 80 3.77 -10.96 0.78
C LEU A 80 3.48 -9.71 1.64
N VAL A 81 2.49 -9.78 2.54
CA VAL A 81 2.18 -8.70 3.47
C VAL A 81 2.54 -9.04 4.92
N ASP A 82 3.21 -10.18 5.13
CA ASP A 82 3.78 -10.58 6.41
C ASP A 82 5.23 -10.07 6.51
N ILE A 83 5.43 -9.05 7.36
CA ILE A 83 6.74 -8.42 7.57
C ILE A 83 7.80 -9.40 8.06
N ALA A 84 7.45 -10.39 8.90
CA ALA A 84 8.40 -11.37 9.38
C ALA A 84 8.89 -12.27 8.23
N ARG A 85 8.00 -12.64 7.32
CA ARG A 85 8.34 -13.43 6.12
C ARG A 85 9.17 -12.63 5.13
N LEU A 86 8.82 -11.36 4.88
CA LEU A 86 9.59 -10.48 4.02
C LEU A 86 11.02 -10.27 4.55
N ARG A 87 11.18 -10.02 5.86
CA ARG A 87 12.50 -9.86 6.50
C ARG A 87 13.39 -11.09 6.40
N ALA A 88 12.81 -12.28 6.27
CA ALA A 88 13.57 -13.51 6.12
C ALA A 88 14.21 -13.67 4.73
N VAL A 89 13.70 -12.96 3.71
CA VAL A 89 14.12 -13.13 2.30
C VAL A 89 14.60 -11.84 1.63
N LEU A 90 14.35 -10.68 2.23
CA LEU A 90 14.77 -9.36 1.75
C LEU A 90 15.61 -8.64 2.80
N PRO A 91 16.61 -7.84 2.39
CA PRO A 91 17.36 -6.96 3.28
C PRO A 91 16.53 -5.72 3.63
N VAL A 92 15.48 -5.90 4.44
CA VAL A 92 14.60 -4.83 4.88
C VAL A 92 15.32 -3.97 5.92
N LEU A 93 15.54 -2.70 5.58
CA LEU A 93 16.18 -1.73 6.48
C LEU A 93 15.22 -1.22 7.55
N ASP A 94 13.99 -0.89 7.14
CA ASP A 94 12.96 -0.35 8.01
C ASP A 94 11.56 -0.65 7.44
N VAL A 95 10.51 -0.48 8.24
CA VAL A 95 9.12 -0.80 7.90
C VAL A 95 8.18 0.28 8.43
N LEU A 96 7.45 0.95 7.52
CA LEU A 96 6.41 1.94 7.87
C LEU A 96 5.01 1.34 8.08
N GLY A 97 4.85 0.03 7.89
CA GLY A 97 3.55 -0.64 7.83
C GLY A 97 3.31 -1.74 8.87
N PRO A 98 2.11 -2.33 8.88
CA PRO A 98 1.01 -2.11 7.93
C PRO A 98 0.33 -0.75 8.12
N ALA A 99 -0.06 -0.10 7.02
CA ALA A 99 -0.86 1.11 7.09
C ALA A 99 -2.28 0.76 7.56
N SER A 100 -2.66 1.24 8.74
CA SER A 100 -4.04 1.17 9.22
C SER A 100 -4.83 2.29 8.54
N LEU A 101 -5.77 1.90 7.66
CA LEU A 101 -6.65 2.85 6.97
C LEU A 101 -7.91 3.05 7.81
N PHE A 102 -8.08 4.25 8.35
CA PHE A 102 -9.31 4.66 9.03
C PHE A 102 -10.13 5.52 8.09
N TYR A 103 -11.20 4.94 7.54
CA TYR A 103 -12.15 5.65 6.71
C TYR A 103 -13.29 6.19 7.57
N LEU A 104 -13.64 7.46 7.37
CA LEU A 104 -14.88 8.00 7.91
C LEU A 104 -16.08 7.33 7.24
N GLY A 105 -17.21 7.29 7.95
CA GLY A 105 -18.49 7.00 7.32
C GLY A 105 -18.81 8.04 6.23
N ARG A 106 -19.70 7.71 5.30
CA ARG A 106 -20.08 8.61 4.18
C ARG A 106 -20.42 10.02 4.64
N ASP A 107 -21.15 10.13 5.74
CA ASP A 107 -21.60 11.42 6.28
C ASP A 107 -20.48 12.21 6.98
N GLY A 108 -19.34 11.56 7.25
CA GLY A 108 -18.13 12.19 7.76
C GLY A 108 -17.19 12.73 6.67
N PHE A 109 -17.42 12.41 5.40
CA PHE A 109 -16.66 13.01 4.29
C PHE A 109 -17.16 14.43 4.02
N LEU A 110 -16.54 15.40 4.69
CA LEU A 110 -16.80 16.82 4.47
C LEU A 110 -15.92 17.36 3.33
N PRO A 111 -16.42 18.30 2.51
CA PRO A 111 -15.60 18.95 1.48
C PRO A 111 -14.33 19.56 2.08
N ALA A 112 -13.20 19.35 1.41
CA ALA A 112 -11.98 20.07 1.75
C ALA A 112 -12.23 21.57 1.50
N HIS A 113 -12.10 22.39 2.54
CA HIS A 113 -12.22 23.84 2.37
C HIS A 113 -10.89 24.35 1.79
N GLU A 114 -10.97 25.08 0.67
CA GLU A 114 -9.78 25.72 0.09
C GLU A 114 -9.07 26.57 1.14
N GLY A 115 -7.75 26.41 1.27
CA GLY A 115 -6.94 27.13 2.25
C GLY A 115 -6.85 26.48 3.64
N THR A 116 -7.45 25.30 3.86
CA THR A 116 -7.23 24.54 5.10
C THR A 116 -5.78 24.08 5.16
N GLY A 117 -5.01 24.59 6.13
CA GLY A 117 -3.65 24.12 6.38
C GLY A 117 -3.68 22.67 6.86
N VAL A 118 -2.93 21.80 6.19
CA VAL A 118 -2.65 20.45 6.70
C VAL A 118 -1.49 20.57 7.69
N GLU A 119 -1.77 20.31 8.96
CA GLU A 119 -0.74 20.22 10.00
C GLU A 119 -0.19 18.78 10.05
N GLN A 120 1.13 18.65 10.07
CA GLN A 120 1.79 17.36 10.33
C GLN A 120 2.13 17.26 11.81
N LEU A 121 1.56 16.27 12.49
CA LEU A 121 1.81 16.02 13.90
C LEU A 121 2.96 15.01 14.09
N PRO A 122 3.67 15.04 15.23
CA PRO A 122 4.68 14.04 15.56
C PRO A 122 4.09 12.63 15.67
N ILE A 123 4.91 11.59 15.43
CA ILE A 123 4.50 10.17 15.46
C ILE A 123 3.95 9.71 16.84
N GLY A 124 4.23 10.46 17.91
CA GLY A 124 3.76 10.20 19.27
C GLY A 124 2.60 11.09 19.73
N ASP A 125 1.94 11.78 18.80
CA ASP A 125 0.81 12.65 19.15
C ASP A 125 -0.34 11.88 19.80
N GLY A 126 -0.90 12.44 20.88
CA GLY A 126 -1.96 11.80 21.65
C GLY A 126 -3.25 11.56 20.86
N GLY A 127 -3.51 12.35 19.81
CA GLY A 127 -4.65 12.17 18.92
C GLY A 127 -4.59 10.85 18.14
N LEU A 128 -3.39 10.42 17.71
CA LEU A 128 -3.22 9.13 17.05
C LEU A 128 -3.47 7.96 18.02
N ALA A 129 -2.95 8.07 19.25
CA ALA A 129 -3.19 7.06 20.28
C ALA A 129 -4.69 6.92 20.60
N ALA A 130 -5.41 8.04 20.72
CA ALA A 130 -6.85 8.05 20.93
C ALA A 130 -7.60 7.37 19.77
N LEU A 131 -7.22 7.67 18.52
CA LEU A 131 -7.81 7.05 17.33
C LEU A 131 -7.63 5.53 17.30
N LEU A 132 -6.44 5.03 17.67
CA LEU A 132 -6.13 3.59 17.69
C LEU A 132 -6.76 2.82 18.85
N SER A 133 -7.23 3.53 19.89
CA SER A 133 -7.87 2.93 21.07
C SER A 133 -9.39 2.81 21.00
N GLY A 134 -9.99 3.30 19.90
CA GLY A 134 -11.45 3.28 19.66
C GLY A 134 -11.99 2.01 19.05
#